data_AF-A0A813G786-F1
#
_entry.id   AF-A0A813G786-F1
#
_cell.length_a   1.000
_cell.length_b   1.000
_cell.length_c   1.000
_cell.angle_alpha   90.00
_cell.angle_beta   90.00
_cell.angle_gamma   90.00
#
_symmetry.space_group_name_H-M   'P 1'
#
loop_
_entity.id
_entity.type
_entity.pdbx_description
1 polymer ?
#
loop_
_entity_poly.entity_id
_entity_poly.type
_entity_poly.pdbx_seq_one_letter_code
_entity_poly.pdbx_strand_id
1 'polypeptide(L)'
;MGARLCCEEEETELDTVKVMQLMSGPSGMDMMELPSDVPADKAVLFDGKLTGKWRKQIDNSNVGIIKMAEIEWDPSFFQNQTSALRQVDATTMIMKLESQEHTAKVSLSGQMSITWSDGEVWLRR
;
A
#
# COMPACT_ATOMS: atom_id res chain seq x y z
N MET A 1 34.65 -19.01 -28.47
CA MET A 1 33.68 -18.36 -29.38
C MET A 1 32.38 -18.19 -28.61
N GLY A 2 31.79 -16.99 -28.63
CA GLY A 2 30.60 -16.61 -27.86
C GLY A 2 30.92 -15.53 -26.82
N ALA A 3 30.12 -14.50 -26.60
CA ALA A 3 28.99 -13.94 -27.33
C ALA A 3 28.94 -12.45 -26.92
N ARG A 4 28.52 -11.55 -27.81
CA ARG A 4 28.29 -10.13 -27.48
C ARG A 4 26.95 -9.76 -28.10
N LEU A 5 25.90 -9.77 -27.29
CA LEU A 5 24.61 -9.18 -27.62
C LEU A 5 24.63 -7.77 -27.04
N CYS A 6 24.78 -6.78 -27.91
CA CYS A 6 24.54 -5.38 -27.60
C CYS A 6 23.03 -5.16 -27.71
N CYS A 7 22.38 -4.70 -26.63
CA CYS A 7 21.03 -4.16 -26.72
C CYS A 7 21.14 -2.69 -27.10
N GLU A 8 20.43 -2.29 -28.15
CA GLU A 8 20.27 -0.91 -28.61
C GLU A 8 19.26 -0.19 -27.70
N GLU A 9 19.64 1.00 -27.23
CA GLU A 9 18.80 1.89 -26.43
C GLU A 9 18.01 2.80 -27.40
N GLU A 10 16.69 2.68 -27.40
CA GLU A 10 15.79 3.52 -28.20
C GLU A 10 15.27 4.66 -27.32
N GLU A 11 15.83 5.86 -27.50
CA GLU A 11 15.41 7.09 -26.85
C GLU A 11 14.23 7.70 -27.63
N THR A 12 13.03 7.69 -27.05
CA THR A 12 11.90 8.46 -27.57
C THR A 12 11.74 9.76 -26.79
N GLU A 13 12.23 10.84 -27.38
CA GLU A 13 11.85 12.22 -27.06
C GLU A 13 10.35 12.41 -27.32
N LEU A 14 9.61 12.89 -26.32
CA LEU A 14 8.20 13.24 -26.48
C LEU A 14 7.99 14.73 -26.21
N ASP A 15 7.45 15.34 -27.26
CA ASP A 15 7.38 16.75 -27.57
C ASP A 15 6.48 17.54 -26.61
N THR A 16 6.99 18.68 -26.18
CA THR A 16 6.31 19.69 -25.37
C THR A 16 5.22 20.41 -26.16
N VAL A 17 3.94 20.10 -25.93
CA VAL A 17 2.84 20.94 -26.43
C VAL A 17 2.36 21.90 -25.34
N LYS A 18 2.76 23.15 -25.52
CA LYS A 18 2.36 24.32 -24.72
C LYS A 18 1.01 24.84 -25.23
N VAL A 19 -0.09 24.61 -24.52
CA VAL A 19 -1.38 25.24 -24.81
C VAL A 19 -1.71 26.24 -23.71
N MET A 20 -1.57 27.52 -24.03
CA MET A 20 -2.17 28.62 -23.28
C MET A 20 -3.66 28.70 -23.64
N GLN A 21 -4.54 28.69 -22.65
CA GLN A 21 -5.86 29.31 -22.81
C GLN A 21 -6.37 29.84 -21.48
N LEU A 22 -6.24 31.17 -21.34
CA LEU A 22 -6.86 32.00 -20.31
C LEU A 22 -8.34 32.18 -20.66
N MET A 23 -9.23 31.78 -19.77
CA MET A 23 -10.63 32.22 -19.75
C MET A 23 -10.98 32.62 -18.32
N SER A 24 -11.42 33.86 -18.17
CA SER A 24 -11.76 34.51 -16.91
C SER A 24 -13.25 34.39 -16.59
N GLY A 25 -13.56 34.07 -15.32
CA GLY A 25 -14.79 34.45 -14.58
C GLY A 25 -15.92 33.40 -14.53
N PRO A 26 -16.95 33.57 -13.67
CA PRO A 26 -17.07 34.40 -12.46
C PRO A 26 -17.38 33.57 -11.18
N SER A 27 -17.46 34.31 -10.07
CA SER A 27 -17.80 33.97 -8.69
C SER A 27 -18.82 32.86 -8.41
N GLY A 28 -18.58 32.17 -7.28
CA GLY A 28 -19.64 31.71 -6.38
C GLY A 28 -20.08 30.28 -6.58
N MET A 29 -19.23 29.32 -6.22
CA MET A 29 -19.65 27.93 -6.00
C MET A 29 -19.12 27.48 -4.65
N ASP A 30 -20.07 27.15 -3.77
CA ASP A 30 -19.92 26.57 -2.46
C ASP A 30 -18.62 25.79 -2.25
N MET A 31 -17.92 26.13 -1.16
CA MET A 31 -17.01 25.20 -0.49
C MET A 31 -17.79 23.91 -0.23
N MET A 32 -17.64 22.91 -1.09
CA MET A 32 -17.83 21.53 -0.67
C MET A 32 -16.79 21.30 0.42
N GLU A 33 -17.25 21.34 1.66
CA GLU A 33 -16.59 20.77 2.81
C GLU A 33 -16.08 19.38 2.39
N LEU A 34 -14.78 19.30 2.15
CA LEU A 34 -14.07 18.04 2.06
C LEU A 34 -14.43 17.26 3.33
N PRO A 35 -15.03 16.07 3.22
CA PRO A 35 -15.47 15.33 4.38
C PRO A 35 -14.27 15.17 5.32
N SER A 36 -14.45 15.77 6.50
CA SER A 36 -13.51 15.77 7.61
C SER A 36 -12.88 14.40 7.74
N ASP A 37 -11.55 14.42 7.81
CA ASP A 37 -10.67 13.47 8.49
C ASP A 37 -11.45 12.75 9.59
N VAL A 38 -12.09 11.62 9.23
CA VAL A 38 -12.78 10.80 10.20
C VAL A 38 -11.65 10.30 11.08
N PRO A 39 -11.62 10.64 12.37
CA PRO A 39 -10.54 10.20 13.24
C PRO A 39 -10.46 8.69 13.08
N ALA A 40 -9.24 8.18 12.88
CA ALA A 40 -8.94 6.76 12.89
C ALA A 40 -9.28 6.22 14.29
N ASP A 41 -10.57 6.11 14.58
CA ASP A 41 -11.13 5.38 15.69
C ASP A 41 -10.51 4.00 15.56
N LYS A 42 -9.74 3.61 16.59
CA LYS A 42 -8.72 2.55 16.54
C LYS A 42 -9.35 1.23 16.14
N ALA A 43 -9.54 1.06 14.84
CA ALA A 43 -10.36 0.00 14.30
C ALA A 43 -9.64 -1.31 14.59
N VAL A 44 -10.30 -2.19 15.32
CA VAL A 44 -9.71 -3.49 15.63
C VAL A 44 -9.87 -4.35 14.37
N LEU A 45 -8.77 -4.55 13.63
CA LEU A 45 -8.79 -5.34 12.39
C LEU A 45 -9.09 -6.80 12.70
N PHE A 46 -10.16 -7.33 12.08
CA PHE A 46 -10.56 -8.74 12.18
C PHE A 46 -10.64 -9.24 13.64
N ASP A 47 -11.29 -8.48 14.52
CA ASP A 47 -11.38 -8.79 15.97
C ASP A 47 -10.02 -8.92 16.67
N GLY A 48 -8.98 -8.28 16.12
CA GLY A 48 -7.62 -8.31 16.67
C GLY A 48 -6.85 -9.58 16.28
N LYS A 49 -7.44 -10.45 15.47
CA LYS A 49 -6.82 -11.71 15.02
C LYS A 49 -5.53 -11.48 14.24
N LEU A 50 -5.39 -10.34 13.55
CA LEU A 50 -4.16 -10.01 12.83
C LEU A 50 -3.01 -9.48 13.69
N THR A 51 -3.25 -9.23 14.98
CA THR A 51 -2.21 -8.70 15.87
C THR A 51 -1.09 -9.71 16.07
N GLY A 52 0.15 -9.33 15.80
CA GLY A 52 1.30 -10.22 15.98
C GLY A 52 2.46 -9.93 15.03
N LYS A 53 3.44 -10.84 15.04
CA LYS A 53 4.63 -10.77 14.19
C LYS A 53 4.36 -11.46 12.86
N TRP A 54 4.76 -10.80 11.79
CA TRP A 54 4.55 -11.27 10.41
C TRP A 54 5.88 -11.42 9.69
N ARG A 55 5.94 -12.42 8.82
CA ARG A 55 7.12 -12.73 7.99
C ARG A 55 6.72 -13.05 6.57
N LYS A 56 7.58 -12.78 5.60
CA LYS A 56 7.32 -13.15 4.21
C LYS A 56 7.38 -14.65 4.02
N GLN A 57 6.51 -15.19 3.17
CA GLN A 57 6.49 -16.61 2.86
C GLN A 57 7.73 -17.07 2.08
N ILE A 58 8.25 -16.22 1.19
CA ILE A 58 9.30 -16.62 0.23
C ILE A 58 10.67 -16.84 0.89
N ASP A 59 11.07 -15.95 1.78
CA ASP A 59 12.42 -15.89 2.37
C ASP A 59 12.39 -15.97 3.90
N ASN A 60 11.18 -16.03 4.50
CA ASN A 60 10.98 -16.06 5.94
C ASN A 60 11.52 -14.81 6.68
N SER A 61 11.77 -13.72 5.95
CA SER A 61 12.21 -12.44 6.50
C SER A 61 11.11 -11.79 7.33
N ASN A 62 11.47 -11.19 8.46
CA ASN A 62 10.50 -10.44 9.28
C ASN A 62 10.01 -9.22 8.49
N VAL A 63 8.69 -9.08 8.41
CA VAL A 63 8.06 -7.90 7.79
C VAL A 63 7.86 -6.82 8.84
N GLY A 64 7.30 -7.21 9.99
CA GLY A 64 6.92 -6.27 11.02
C GLY A 64 5.95 -6.85 12.03
N ILE A 65 5.38 -5.97 12.84
CA ILE A 65 4.40 -6.29 13.88
C ILE A 65 3.13 -5.52 13.59
N ILE A 66 2.03 -6.23 13.36
CA ILE A 66 0.71 -5.61 13.24
C ILE A 66 0.14 -5.43 14.65
N LYS A 67 -0.28 -4.20 14.98
CA LYS A 67 -0.96 -3.85 16.22
C LYS A 67 -2.17 -2.98 15.90
N MET A 68 -3.37 -3.42 16.32
CA MET A 68 -4.63 -2.73 16.04
C MET A 68 -4.89 -2.58 14.53
N ALA A 69 -4.73 -1.36 14.00
CA ALA A 69 -4.92 -0.99 12.60
C ALA A 69 -3.62 -0.49 11.94
N GLU A 70 -2.47 -0.80 12.52
CA GLU A 70 -1.18 -0.29 12.05
C GLU A 70 -0.16 -1.43 11.98
N ILE A 71 0.72 -1.36 10.98
CA ILE A 71 1.92 -2.17 10.92
C ILE A 71 3.13 -1.35 11.34
N GLU A 72 3.83 -1.81 12.36
CA GLU A 72 5.20 -1.38 12.68
C GLU A 72 6.15 -2.22 11.84
N TRP A 73 6.80 -1.58 10.86
CA TRP A 73 7.73 -2.27 9.97
C TRP A 73 9.01 -2.70 10.70
N ASP A 74 9.55 -3.86 10.33
CA ASP A 74 10.89 -4.26 10.77
C ASP A 74 11.93 -3.33 10.13
N PRO A 75 12.92 -2.81 10.89
CA PRO A 75 13.93 -1.90 10.34
C PRO A 75 14.74 -2.47 9.17
N SER A 76 14.79 -3.79 9.04
CA SER A 76 15.45 -4.49 7.93
C SER A 76 14.64 -4.41 6.63
N PHE A 77 13.32 -4.17 6.75
CA PHE A 77 12.41 -4.07 5.62
C PHE A 77 12.12 -2.62 5.24
N PHE A 78 11.74 -1.81 6.23
CA PHE A 78 11.37 -0.41 6.01
C PHE A 78 11.67 0.41 7.27
N GLN A 79 12.54 1.42 7.16
CA GLN A 79 13.10 2.11 8.33
C GLN A 79 12.07 3.00 9.05
N ASN A 80 11.75 2.64 10.29
CA ASN A 80 11.04 3.47 11.28
C ASN A 80 9.74 4.12 10.79
N GLN A 81 9.04 3.49 9.85
CA GLN A 81 7.71 3.94 9.46
C GLN A 81 6.66 3.03 10.08
N THR A 82 5.47 3.58 10.28
CA THR A 82 4.26 2.81 10.50
C THR A 82 3.35 3.03 9.28
N SER A 83 2.59 2.00 8.92
CA SER A 83 1.57 2.15 7.88
C SER A 83 0.21 1.77 8.42
N ALA A 84 -0.78 2.60 8.12
CA ALA A 84 -2.15 2.35 8.47
C ALA A 84 -2.72 1.24 7.59
N LEU A 85 -3.46 0.34 8.21
CA LEU A 85 -4.18 -0.78 7.64
C LEU A 85 -5.68 -0.51 7.82
N ARG A 86 -6.47 -0.69 6.77
CA ARG A 86 -7.92 -0.51 6.83
C ARG A 86 -8.62 -1.78 6.37
N GLN A 87 -9.50 -2.32 7.21
CA GLN A 87 -10.37 -3.42 6.81
C GLN A 87 -11.44 -2.90 5.85
N VAL A 88 -11.61 -3.57 4.72
CA VAL A 88 -12.65 -3.24 3.72
C VAL A 88 -13.85 -4.17 3.88
N ASP A 89 -13.59 -5.46 4.10
CA ASP A 89 -14.63 -6.48 4.34
C ASP A 89 -14.12 -7.59 5.28
N ALA A 90 -14.84 -8.71 5.39
CA ALA A 90 -14.49 -9.83 6.28
C ALA A 90 -13.18 -10.56 5.94
N THR A 91 -12.67 -10.39 4.72
CA THR A 91 -11.48 -11.07 4.18
C THR A 91 -10.53 -10.14 3.43
N THR A 92 -10.89 -8.87 3.26
CA THR A 92 -10.09 -7.92 2.49
C THR A 92 -9.67 -6.76 3.39
N MET A 93 -8.41 -6.38 3.28
CA MET A 93 -7.88 -5.15 3.86
C MET A 93 -7.05 -4.40 2.83
N ILE A 94 -6.81 -3.13 3.11
CA ILE A 94 -5.93 -2.29 2.31
C ILE A 94 -4.87 -1.64 3.20
N MET A 95 -3.78 -1.23 2.58
CA MET A 95 -2.71 -0.46 3.18
C MET A 95 -2.32 0.68 2.26
N LYS A 96 -2.01 1.83 2.83
CA LYS A 96 -1.43 2.94 2.07
C LYS A 96 0.07 3.00 2.35
N LEU A 97 0.88 2.82 1.31
CA LEU A 97 2.34 2.91 1.36
C LEU A 97 2.79 3.86 0.25
N GLU A 98 3.58 4.88 0.60
CA GLU A 98 4.15 5.84 -0.38
C GLU A 98 3.12 6.43 -1.38
N SER A 99 1.91 6.71 -0.91
CA SER A 99 0.76 7.18 -1.70
C SER A 99 0.11 6.16 -2.63
N GLN A 100 0.58 4.91 -2.66
CA GLN A 100 -0.07 3.80 -3.33
C GLN A 100 -0.94 3.00 -2.36
N GLU A 101 -2.08 2.52 -2.85
CA GLU A 101 -2.97 1.65 -2.10
C GLU A 101 -2.72 0.19 -2.52
N HIS A 102 -2.35 -0.64 -1.55
CA HIS A 102 -2.14 -2.07 -1.74
C HIS A 102 -3.33 -2.79 -1.12
N THR A 103 -3.93 -3.71 -1.88
CA THR A 103 -5.05 -4.53 -1.39
C THR A 103 -4.53 -5.90 -0.98
N ALA A 104 -5.04 -6.45 0.12
CA ALA A 104 -4.67 -7.76 0.61
C ALA A 104 -5.89 -8.62 0.93
N LYS A 105 -5.78 -9.91 0.61
CA LYS A 105 -6.71 -10.95 1.06
C LYS A 105 -6.17 -11.63 2.31
N VAL A 106 -7.02 -11.74 3.31
CA VAL A 106 -6.72 -12.28 4.63
C VAL A 106 -7.33 -13.67 4.76
N SER A 107 -6.50 -14.66 5.04
CA SER A 107 -6.93 -16.01 5.41
C SER A 107 -6.77 -16.21 6.90
N LEU A 108 -7.89 -16.44 7.59
CA LEU A 108 -7.93 -16.71 9.03
C LEU A 108 -8.05 -18.22 9.36
N SER A 109 -8.16 -19.09 8.36
CA SER A 109 -8.28 -20.53 8.55
C SER A 109 -6.91 -21.21 8.53
N GLY A 110 -6.62 -22.01 9.57
CA GLY A 110 -5.34 -22.71 9.68
C GLY A 110 -4.17 -21.78 9.96
N GLN A 111 -3.15 -21.79 9.09
CA GLN A 111 -2.03 -20.85 9.19
C GLN A 111 -2.48 -19.49 8.65
N MET A 112 -2.56 -18.49 9.55
CA MET A 112 -2.98 -17.15 9.15
C MET A 112 -2.02 -16.55 8.13
N SER A 113 -2.58 -16.06 7.03
CA SER A 113 -1.83 -15.46 5.93
C SER A 113 -2.51 -14.21 5.39
N ILE A 114 -1.69 -13.33 4.82
CA ILE A 114 -2.11 -12.13 4.11
C ILE A 114 -1.49 -12.21 2.72
N THR A 115 -2.30 -12.16 1.67
CA THR A 115 -1.85 -12.16 0.27
C THR A 115 -2.13 -10.79 -0.34
N TRP A 116 -1.06 -10.05 -0.61
CA TRP A 116 -1.11 -8.72 -1.21
C TRP A 116 -1.29 -8.76 -2.73
N SER A 117 -1.80 -7.67 -3.29
CA SER A 117 -2.10 -7.52 -4.72
C SER A 117 -0.85 -7.52 -5.60
N ASP A 118 0.32 -7.23 -5.04
CA ASP A 118 1.63 -7.33 -5.69
C ASP A 118 2.18 -8.77 -5.71
N GLY A 119 1.46 -9.72 -5.11
CA GLY A 119 1.86 -11.12 -5.03
C GLY A 119 2.64 -11.48 -3.76
N GLU A 120 2.93 -10.53 -2.87
CA GLU A 120 3.56 -10.85 -1.59
C GLU A 120 2.61 -11.61 -0.67
N VAL A 121 3.14 -12.63 0.00
CA VAL A 121 2.39 -13.38 1.02
C VAL A 121 3.10 -13.29 2.35
N TRP A 122 2.37 -12.81 3.37
CA TRP A 122 2.87 -12.73 4.74
C TRP A 122 2.20 -13.83 5.57
N LEU A 123 3.00 -14.50 6.39
CA LEU A 123 2.56 -15.55 7.30
C LEU A 123 2.71 -15.06 8.74
N ARG A 124 1.71 -15.37 9.55
CA ARG A 124 1.81 -15.13 10.99
C ARG A 124 2.82 -16.10 11.60
N ARG A 125 3.66 -15.58 12.50
CA ARG A 125 4.61 -16.38 13.29
C ARG A 125 3.97 -16.95 14.55
#